data_AF-A0A9E6BBK5-F1
#
_entry.id   AF-A0A9E6BBK5-F1
#
_cell.length_a   1.000
_cell.length_b   1.000
_cell.length_c   1.000
_cell.angle_alpha   90.00
_cell.angle_beta   90.00
_cell.angle_gamma   90.00
#
_symmetry.space_group_name_H-M   'P 1'
#
loop_
_entity.id
_entity.type
_entity.pdbx_description
1 polymer ?
#
loop_
_entity_poly.entity_id
_entity_poly.type
_entity_poly.pdbx_seq_one_letter_code
_entity_poly.pdbx_strand_id
1 'polypeptide(L)'
;MWLWSAAGFREVNKMDIFNLTDKNPSPIYMAGIYDKSGRFVILTQDADEAVSPVHERMPVLLHFSDIMPYLSDAGRAAAYFGVDNVALERRRIS
;
A
#
# COMPACT_ATOMS: atom_id res chain seq x y z
N MET A 1 -12.55 4.71 8.56
CA MET A 1 -11.29 4.48 7.81
C MET A 1 -11.54 4.69 6.32
N TRP A 2 -10.51 4.74 5.47
CA TRP A 2 -10.63 4.96 4.01
C TRP A 2 -9.64 4.05 3.27
N LEU A 3 -9.84 3.80 1.97
CA LEU A 3 -8.85 3.11 1.13
C LEU A 3 -8.68 3.79 -0.23
N TRP A 4 -7.54 3.56 -0.86
CA TRP A 4 -7.27 4.00 -2.23
C TRP A 4 -7.01 2.79 -3.12
N SER A 5 -7.82 2.61 -4.17
CA SER A 5 -7.53 1.62 -5.21
C SER A 5 -6.64 2.21 -6.29
N ALA A 6 -5.62 1.48 -6.70
CA ALA A 6 -4.71 1.89 -7.77
C ALA A 6 -4.23 0.68 -8.57
N ALA A 7 -3.74 0.90 -9.79
CA ALA A 7 -3.05 -0.15 -10.53
C ALA A 7 -1.69 -0.50 -9.89
N GLY A 8 -1.10 0.43 -9.16
CA GLY A 8 0.21 0.35 -8.54
C GLY A 8 0.63 1.70 -7.96
N PHE A 9 1.85 1.77 -7.45
CA PHE A 9 2.49 3.02 -7.01
C PHE A 9 3.91 3.12 -7.57
N ARG A 10 4.50 4.31 -7.44
CA ARG A 10 5.88 4.55 -7.89
C ARG A 10 6.75 4.91 -6.71
N GLU A 11 7.95 4.36 -6.71
CA GLU A 11 9.00 4.73 -5.78
C GLU A 11 10.23 5.18 -6.55
N VAL A 12 10.95 6.13 -5.98
CA VAL A 12 12.12 6.73 -6.60
C VAL A 12 13.32 6.54 -5.69
N ASN A 13 14.45 6.16 -6.28
CA ASN A 13 15.73 6.33 -5.62
C ASN A 13 16.49 7.48 -6.30
N LYS A 14 17.77 7.68 -5.95
CA LYS A 14 18.57 8.80 -6.49
C LYS A 14 18.74 8.77 -8.03
N MET A 15 18.58 7.62 -8.66
CA MET A 15 18.95 7.38 -10.06
C MET A 15 17.74 7.01 -10.93
N ASP A 16 16.78 6.26 -10.37
CA ASP A 16 15.80 5.50 -11.14
C ASP A 16 14.38 5.67 -10.56
N ILE A 17 13.38 5.45 -11.41
CA ILE A 17 11.97 5.39 -11.04
C ILE A 17 11.48 3.95 -11.21
N PHE A 18 10.86 3.42 -10.16
CA PHE A 18 10.30 2.08 -10.15
C PHE A 18 8.78 2.14 -10.08
N ASN A 19 8.13 1.23 -10.79
CA ASN A 19 6.71 0.97 -10.70
C ASN A 19 6.50 -0.32 -9.93
N LEU A 20 5.64 -0.26 -8.93
CA LEU A 20 5.31 -1.37 -8.04
C LEU A 20 3.84 -1.72 -8.26
N THR A 21 3.59 -2.93 -8.72
CA THR A 21 2.27 -3.46 -9.09
C THR A 21 2.07 -4.81 -8.41
N ASP A 22 0.82 -5.26 -8.28
CA ASP A 22 0.55 -6.64 -7.85
C ASP A 22 1.13 -7.60 -8.91
N LYS A 23 1.76 -8.70 -8.46
CA LYS A 23 2.24 -9.78 -9.35
C LYS A 23 1.11 -10.37 -10.19
N ASN A 24 -0.11 -10.36 -9.67
CA ASN A 24 -1.31 -10.62 -10.43
C ASN A 24 -1.85 -9.29 -10.94
N PRO A 25 -2.30 -9.16 -12.20
CA PRO A 25 -2.75 -7.89 -12.79
C PRO A 25 -4.10 -7.42 -12.22
N SER A 26 -4.13 -7.15 -10.92
CA SER A 26 -5.26 -6.72 -10.11
C SER A 26 -4.94 -5.35 -9.49
N PRO A 27 -5.96 -4.55 -9.17
CA PRO A 27 -5.76 -3.35 -8.39
C PRO A 27 -5.16 -3.67 -7.02
N ILE A 28 -4.25 -2.83 -6.55
CA ILE A 28 -3.82 -2.79 -5.15
C ILE A 28 -4.75 -1.86 -4.35
N TYR A 29 -4.92 -2.17 -3.07
CA TYR A 29 -5.71 -1.37 -2.14
C TYR A 29 -4.82 -0.85 -1.02
N MET A 30 -4.61 0.46 -0.98
CA MET A 30 -3.79 1.12 0.03
C MET A 30 -4.66 1.59 1.19
N ALA A 31 -4.32 1.17 2.41
CA ALA A 31 -5.02 1.56 3.61
C ALA A 31 -4.83 3.06 3.89
N GLY A 32 -5.90 3.73 4.26
CA GLY A 32 -5.90 5.15 4.57
C GLY A 32 -6.83 5.52 5.73
N ILE A 33 -6.66 6.75 6.19
CA ILE A 33 -7.61 7.40 7.09
C ILE A 33 -7.99 8.75 6.51
N TYR A 34 -9.17 9.22 6.89
CA TYR A 34 -9.67 10.53 6.50
C TYR A 34 -10.24 11.23 7.73
N ASP A 35 -10.29 12.55 7.68
CA ASP A 35 -10.92 13.35 8.73
C ASP A 35 -12.19 14.05 8.22
N LYS A 36 -12.93 14.68 9.14
CA LYS A 36 -14.16 15.42 8.82
C LYS A 36 -13.93 16.66 7.97
N SER A 37 -12.68 17.11 7.79
CA SER A 37 -12.33 18.22 6.90
C SER A 37 -12.10 17.77 5.46
N GLY A 38 -12.31 16.48 5.15
CA GLY A 38 -12.14 15.92 3.81
C GLY A 38 -10.68 15.68 3.44
N ARG A 39 -9.75 15.70 4.42
CA ARG A 39 -8.35 15.36 4.18
C ARG A 39 -8.16 13.87 4.40
N PHE A 40 -7.29 13.27 3.59
CA PHE A 40 -6.93 11.86 3.71
C PHE A 40 -5.42 11.69 3.69
N VAL A 41 -4.95 10.60 4.29
CA VAL A 41 -3.56 10.16 4.25
C VAL A 41 -3.50 8.67 3.96
N ILE A 42 -2.46 8.26 3.24
CA ILE A 42 -2.12 6.85 3.06
C ILE A 42 -1.26 6.43 4.25
N LEU A 43 -1.62 5.31 4.87
CA LEU A 43 -0.85 4.72 5.95
C LEU A 43 0.35 3.97 5.36
N THR A 44 1.50 4.08 6.03
CA THR A 44 2.73 3.41 5.59
C THR A 44 3.20 2.39 6.62
N GLN A 45 3.96 1.41 6.17
CA GLN A 45 4.69 0.43 6.97
C GLN A 45 6.13 0.29 6.46
N ASP A 46 6.92 -0.54 7.13
CA ASP A 46 8.27 -0.84 6.67
C ASP A 46 8.20 -1.53 5.30
N ALA A 47 9.18 -1.24 4.46
CA ALA A 47 9.22 -1.76 3.11
C ALA A 47 9.47 -3.28 3.09
N ASP A 48 8.70 -3.98 2.25
CA ASP A 48 8.89 -5.40 1.96
C ASP A 48 10.13 -5.65 1.08
N GLU A 49 10.36 -6.91 0.70
CA GLU A 49 11.49 -7.29 -0.16
C GLU A 49 11.47 -6.62 -1.55
N ALA A 50 10.29 -6.27 -2.07
CA ALA A 50 10.16 -5.63 -3.38
C ALA A 50 10.53 -4.14 -3.31
N VAL A 51 10.12 -3.45 -2.23
CA VAL A 51 10.25 -2.01 -2.06
C VAL A 51 11.57 -1.63 -1.39
N SER A 52 12.05 -2.40 -0.41
CA SER A 52 13.19 -2.05 0.45
C SER A 52 14.50 -1.73 -0.28
N PRO A 53 14.81 -2.27 -1.48
CA PRO A 53 16.01 -1.85 -2.20
C PRO A 53 15.87 -0.48 -2.88
N VAL A 54 14.68 0.13 -2.87
CA VAL A 54 14.38 1.46 -3.44
C VAL A 54 14.15 2.49 -2.34
N HIS A 55 13.33 2.15 -1.33
CA HIS A 55 12.91 3.06 -0.25
C HIS A 55 12.57 2.27 1.02
N GLU A 56 12.74 2.88 2.21
CA GLU A 56 12.58 2.20 3.52
C GLU A 56 11.13 1.96 3.95
N ARG A 57 10.17 2.66 3.31
CA ARG A 57 8.75 2.65 3.66
C ARG A 57 7.90 2.34 2.43
N MET A 58 6.78 1.69 2.65
CA MET A 58 5.77 1.40 1.62
C MET A 58 4.34 1.65 2.15
N PRO A 59 3.33 1.78 1.28
CA PRO A 59 1.94 1.80 1.71
C PRO A 59 1.54 0.50 2.41
N VAL A 60 0.65 0.58 3.40
CA VAL A 60 -0.03 -0.61 3.95
C VAL A 60 -0.99 -1.14 2.89
N LEU A 61 -0.76 -2.35 2.41
CA LEU A 61 -1.57 -2.98 1.36
C LEU A 61 -2.59 -3.94 1.98
N LEU A 62 -3.82 -3.88 1.49
CA LEU A 62 -4.92 -4.75 1.89
C LEU A 62 -5.20 -5.78 0.80
N HIS A 63 -5.39 -7.04 1.18
CA HIS A 63 -6.05 -8.00 0.31
C HIS A 63 -7.53 -7.62 0.13
N PHE A 64 -8.13 -8.05 -0.98
CA PHE A 64 -9.54 -7.78 -1.25
C PHE A 64 -10.47 -8.28 -0.13
N SER A 65 -10.15 -9.43 0.49
CA SER A 65 -10.89 -9.99 1.62
C SER A 65 -10.85 -9.12 2.88
N ASP A 66 -9.84 -8.26 3.02
CA ASP A 66 -9.59 -7.45 4.22
C ASP A 66 -10.18 -6.05 4.13
N ILE A 67 -10.68 -5.64 2.96
CA ILE A 67 -11.29 -4.32 2.74
C ILE A 67 -12.44 -4.08 3.72
N MET A 68 -13.38 -5.02 3.81
CA MET A 68 -14.55 -4.84 4.68
C MET A 68 -14.20 -4.91 6.16
N PRO A 69 -13.41 -5.89 6.64
CA PRO A 69 -12.89 -5.89 8.00
C PRO A 69 -12.17 -4.60 8.38
N TYR A 70 -11.32 -4.07 7.49
CA TYR A 70 -10.65 -2.79 7.69
C TYR A 70 -11.71 -1.69 7.81
N LEU A 71 -12.54 -1.44 6.80
CA LEU A 71 -13.45 -0.29 6.80
C LEU A 71 -14.46 -0.26 7.96
N SER A 72 -14.87 -1.42 8.47
CA SER A 72 -15.98 -1.55 9.43
C SER A 72 -15.56 -1.58 10.90
N ASP A 73 -14.29 -1.87 11.22
CA ASP A 73 -13.85 -2.08 12.61
C ASP A 73 -12.44 -1.50 12.84
N ALA A 74 -12.40 -0.41 13.62
CA ALA A 74 -11.16 0.28 13.96
C ALA A 74 -10.21 -0.57 14.84
N GLY A 75 -10.74 -1.52 15.62
CA GLY A 75 -9.92 -2.45 16.39
C GLY A 75 -9.24 -3.49 15.49
N ARG A 76 -9.95 -3.97 14.47
CA ARG A 76 -9.39 -4.89 13.46
C ARG A 76 -8.44 -4.21 12.49
N ALA A 77 -8.65 -2.92 12.21
CA ALA A 77 -7.74 -2.08 11.43
C ALA A 77 -6.28 -2.24 11.85
N ALA A 78 -6.04 -2.26 13.16
CA ALA A 78 -4.72 -2.30 13.74
C ALA A 78 -3.96 -3.59 13.42
N ALA A 79 -4.66 -4.68 13.12
CA ALA A 79 -4.08 -5.97 12.78
C ALA A 79 -3.41 -5.99 11.39
N TYR A 80 -3.70 -5.00 10.53
CA TYR A 80 -3.20 -4.94 9.16
C TYR A 80 -1.89 -4.14 9.02
N PHE A 81 -1.35 -3.60 10.12
CA PHE A 81 -0.08 -2.89 10.12
C PHE A 81 1.10 -3.85 10.26
N GLY A 82 2.10 -3.73 9.37
CA GLY A 82 3.32 -4.54 9.43
C GLY A 82 3.11 -5.97 8.95
N VAL A 83 2.07 -6.20 8.14
CA VAL A 83 1.79 -7.49 7.51
C VAL A 83 1.93 -7.34 6.00
N ASP A 84 2.72 -8.22 5.38
CA ASP A 84 2.90 -8.24 3.93
C ASP A 84 1.77 -9.05 3.29
N ASN A 85 0.67 -8.37 3.00
CA ASN A 85 -0.53 -8.99 2.46
C ASN A 85 -0.58 -9.02 0.94
N VAL A 86 0.30 -8.34 0.21
CA VAL A 86 0.24 -8.30 -1.26
C VAL A 86 1.63 -8.46 -1.82
N ALA A 87 1.84 -9.48 -2.65
CA ALA A 87 3.12 -9.73 -3.29
C ALA A 87 3.29 -8.79 -4.49
N LEU A 88 4.21 -7.83 -4.36
CA LEU A 88 4.49 -6.86 -5.41
C LEU A 88 5.54 -7.35 -6.42
N GLU A 89 5.37 -6.93 -7.67
CA GLU A 89 6.44 -6.90 -8.67
C GLU A 89 7.00 -5.48 -8.82
N ARG A 90 8.32 -5.38 -9.00
CA ARG A 90 9.02 -4.11 -9.20
C ARG A 90 9.55 -4.05 -10.62
N ARG A 91 9.17 -3.01 -11.37
CA ARG A 91 9.68 -2.73 -12.72
C ARG A 91 10.32 -1.36 -12.79
N ARG A 92 11.58 -1.27 -13.21
CA ARG A 92 12.25 0.00 -13.52
C ARG A 92 11.66 0.62 -14.78
N ILE A 93 11.39 1.92 -14.75
CA ILE A 93 10.81 2.68 -15.90
C ILE A 93 11.84 3.62 -16.54
N SER A 94 12.86 4.06 -15.81
CA SER A 94 13.97 4.89 -16.29
C SER A 94 15.23 4.56 -15.52
#